data_AF-A0AAW6Y7A0-F1
#
_entry.id   AF-A0AAW6Y7A0-F1
#
_cell.length_a   1.000
_cell.length_b   1.000
_cell.length_c   1.000
_cell.angle_alpha   90.00
_cell.angle_beta   90.00
_cell.angle_gamma   90.00
#
_symmetry.space_group_name_H-M   'P 1'
#
loop_
_entity.id
_entity.type
_entity.pdbx_description
1 polymer ?
#
loop_
_entity_poly.entity_id
_entity_poly.type
_entity_poly.pdbx_seq_one_letter_code
_entity_poly.pdbx_strand_id
1 'polypeptide(L)'
;KDSLLNNGLRPKVGALLAKPGLTALKKRFDTARYGGAVLLGVNAPVVKTHGRSNIRPIYYTLLQIDKMLSQDLVGEYKKYFSESR
;
A
#
# COMPACT_ATOMS: atom_id res chain seq x y z
N LYS A 1 0.99 27.53 1.38
CA LYS A 1 0.98 27.04 2.78
C LYS A 1 0.87 28.22 3.74
N ASP A 2 1.62 29.29 3.49
CA ASP A 2 1.67 30.48 4.35
C ASP A 2 0.36 31.26 4.44
N SER A 3 -0.45 31.30 3.37
CA SER A 3 -1.78 31.95 3.40
C SER A 3 -2.82 31.25 4.29
N LEU A 4 -2.66 29.95 4.58
CA LEU A 4 -3.58 29.17 5.42
C LEU A 4 -3.18 29.20 6.90
N LEU A 5 -1.90 29.37 7.19
CA LEU A 5 -1.35 29.30 8.55
C LEU A 5 -1.05 30.69 9.16
N ASN A 6 -0.77 31.71 8.34
CA ASN A 6 -0.30 33.01 8.84
C ASN A 6 -1.31 34.16 8.74
N ASN A 7 -2.46 34.00 8.05
CA ASN A 7 -3.43 35.10 7.80
C ASN A 7 -4.67 35.08 8.71
N GLY A 8 -4.49 34.92 10.03
CA GLY A 8 -5.56 35.04 11.03
C GLY A 8 -6.36 33.77 11.33
N LEU A 9 -7.42 33.88 12.14
CA LEU A 9 -8.19 32.74 12.68
C LEU A 9 -9.09 32.07 11.64
N ARG A 10 -9.66 32.81 10.69
CA ARG A 10 -10.61 32.28 9.70
C ARG A 10 -9.99 31.25 8.74
N PRO A 11 -8.80 31.47 8.14
CA PRO A 11 -8.15 30.47 7.29
C PRO A 11 -7.75 29.20 8.05
N LYS A 12 -7.38 29.32 9.34
CA LYS A 12 -7.03 28.18 10.20
C LYS A 12 -8.24 27.27 10.47
N VAL A 13 -9.40 27.85 10.76
CA VAL A 13 -10.64 27.09 10.95
C VAL A 13 -11.04 26.40 9.64
N GLY A 14 -10.99 27.09 8.50
CA GLY A 14 -11.23 26.47 7.19
C GLY A 14 -10.28 25.32 6.88
N ALA A 15 -8.99 25.49 7.16
CA ALA A 15 -7.99 24.43 7.00
C ALA A 15 -8.24 23.24 7.95
N LEU A 16 -8.67 23.48 9.18
CA LEU A 16 -9.01 22.44 10.14
C LEU A 16 -10.23 21.62 9.68
N LEU A 17 -11.26 22.28 9.15
CA LEU A 17 -12.45 21.63 8.60
C LEU A 17 -12.12 20.81 7.34
N ALA A 18 -11.20 21.28 6.49
CA ALA A 18 -10.77 20.57 5.29
C ALA A 18 -9.78 19.43 5.55
N LYS A 19 -9.02 19.48 6.65
CA LYS A 19 -7.98 18.49 7.03
C LYS A 19 -8.44 17.03 7.00
N PRO A 20 -9.60 16.62 7.55
CA PRO A 20 -10.02 15.22 7.52
C PRO A 20 -10.22 14.68 6.10
N GLY A 21 -10.85 15.48 5.22
CA GLY A 21 -11.06 15.11 3.81
C GLY A 21 -9.75 14.95 3.05
N LEU A 22 -8.82 15.90 3.21
CA LEU A 22 -7.49 15.84 2.59
C LEU A 22 -6.65 14.67 3.14
N THR A 23 -6.79 14.36 4.43
CA THR A 23 -6.10 13.22 5.04
C THR A 23 -6.64 11.91 4.48
N ALA A 24 -7.96 11.76 4.37
CA ALA A 24 -8.58 10.58 3.76
C ALA A 24 -8.14 10.41 2.29
N LEU A 25 -8.09 11.50 1.52
CA LEU A 25 -7.60 11.50 0.15
C LEU A 25 -6.14 11.01 0.09
N LYS A 26 -5.25 11.57 0.92
CA LYS A 26 -3.86 11.13 1.02
C LYS A 26 -3.74 9.64 1.36
N LYS A 27 -4.60 9.13 2.25
CA LYS A 27 -4.62 7.70 2.59
C LYS A 27 -5.02 6.81 1.40
N ARG A 28 -5.91 7.27 0.51
CA ARG A 28 -6.32 6.51 -0.69
C ARG A 28 -5.21 6.45 -1.74
N PHE A 29 -4.39 7.49 -1.86
CA PHE A 29 -3.24 7.52 -2.76
C PHE A 29 -1.94 6.94 -2.15
N ASP A 30 -1.99 6.42 -0.93
CA ASP A 30 -0.84 5.82 -0.23
C ASP A 30 -0.58 4.40 -0.75
N THR A 31 0.16 4.30 -1.85
CA THR A 31 0.49 3.04 -2.51
C THR A 31 1.37 2.11 -1.66
N ALA A 32 2.02 2.65 -0.62
CA ALA A 32 2.90 1.86 0.25
C ALA A 32 2.16 0.76 1.03
N ARG A 33 0.83 0.86 1.21
CA ARG A 33 0.04 -0.09 1.99
C ARG A 33 -0.33 -1.37 1.26
N TYR A 34 -0.25 -1.37 -0.06
CA TYR A 34 -0.59 -2.53 -0.87
C TYR A 34 0.56 -3.56 -0.92
N GLY A 35 1.71 -3.24 -0.33
CA GLY A 35 2.90 -4.06 -0.36
C GLY A 35 3.76 -3.78 -1.60
N GLY A 36 4.36 -4.84 -2.15
CA GLY A 36 5.23 -4.78 -3.31
C GLY A 36 4.64 -5.43 -4.56
N ALA A 37 5.36 -5.34 -5.66
CA ALA A 37 5.00 -5.98 -6.92
C ALA A 37 5.30 -7.48 -6.85
N VAL A 38 4.28 -8.33 -7.07
CA VAL A 38 4.42 -9.79 -7.06
C VAL A 38 5.00 -10.26 -8.40
N LEU A 39 6.02 -11.11 -8.36
CA LEU A 39 6.51 -11.85 -9.52
C LEU A 39 5.76 -13.18 -9.61
N LEU A 40 5.01 -13.38 -10.69
CA LEU A 40 4.23 -14.58 -10.95
C LEU A 40 5.01 -15.58 -11.81
N GLY A 41 4.63 -16.86 -11.76
CA GLY A 41 5.26 -17.92 -12.56
C GLY A 41 6.53 -18.53 -11.94
N VAL A 42 6.89 -18.12 -10.73
CA VAL A 42 8.00 -18.70 -9.94
C VAL A 42 7.48 -19.71 -8.93
N ASN A 43 8.37 -20.56 -8.41
CA ASN A 43 8.03 -21.67 -7.50
C ASN A 43 7.75 -21.27 -6.05
N ALA A 44 7.92 -19.99 -5.69
CA ALA A 44 7.71 -19.48 -4.34
C ALA A 44 7.25 -18.00 -4.40
N PRO A 45 6.63 -17.45 -3.34
CA PRO A 45 6.28 -16.03 -3.28
C PRO A 45 7.52 -15.14 -3.43
N VAL A 46 7.60 -14.38 -4.51
CA VAL A 46 8.65 -13.38 -4.73
C VAL A 46 8.00 -12.02 -4.95
N VAL A 47 8.36 -11.05 -4.10
CA VAL A 47 7.78 -9.71 -4.12
C VAL A 47 8.87 -8.66 -4.14
N LYS A 48 8.81 -7.75 -5.12
CA LYS A 48 9.69 -6.60 -5.22
C LYS A 48 9.08 -5.41 -4.47
N THR A 49 9.76 -4.96 -3.42
CA THR A 49 9.38 -3.78 -2.65
C THR A 49 9.77 -2.49 -3.40
N HIS A 50 8.96 -1.42 -3.31
CA HIS A 50 9.38 -0.12 -3.83
C HIS A 50 10.47 0.49 -2.92
N GLY A 51 11.65 0.77 -3.50
CA GLY A 51 12.85 1.17 -2.75
C GLY A 51 12.94 2.62 -2.30
N ARG A 52 11.90 3.47 -2.50
CA ARG A 52 11.97 4.87 -2.03
C ARG A 52 11.70 4.97 -0.51
N SER A 53 12.80 4.88 0.23
CA SER A 53 13.14 5.68 1.43
C SER A 53 12.33 5.52 2.72
N ASN A 54 11.48 4.50 2.89
CA ASN A 54 10.76 4.31 4.16
C ASN A 54 10.62 2.83 4.56
N ILE A 55 10.58 2.57 5.87
CA ILE A 55 10.37 1.22 6.45
C ILE A 55 8.95 0.68 6.20
N ARG A 56 7.99 1.56 5.94
CA ARG A 56 6.56 1.21 5.73
C ARG A 56 6.34 0.26 4.54
N PRO A 57 6.82 0.56 3.31
CA PRO A 57 6.73 -0.38 2.19
C PRO A 57 7.28 -1.77 2.51
N ILE A 58 8.41 -1.86 3.23
CA ILE A 58 9.03 -3.13 3.62
C ILE A 58 8.10 -3.92 4.56
N TYR A 59 7.56 -3.25 5.59
CA TYR A 59 6.60 -3.86 6.52
C TYR A 59 5.38 -4.44 5.79
N TYR A 60 4.76 -3.68 4.88
CA TYR A 60 3.60 -4.16 4.13
C TYR A 60 3.96 -5.27 3.14
N THR A 61 5.15 -5.27 2.55
CA THR A 61 5.60 -6.38 1.71
C THR A 61 5.80 -7.67 2.52
N LEU A 62 6.32 -7.59 3.75
CA LEU A 62 6.42 -8.77 4.62
C LEU A 62 5.03 -9.34 4.96
N LEU A 63 4.08 -8.48 5.32
CA LEU A 63 2.69 -8.91 5.55
C LEU A 63 2.05 -9.55 4.30
N GLN A 64 2.36 -9.02 3.12
CA GLN A 64 1.89 -9.59 1.85
C GLN A 64 2.47 -10.99 1.63
N ILE A 65 3.77 -11.18 1.86
CA ILE A 65 4.43 -12.49 1.71
C ILE A 65 3.87 -13.49 2.72
N ASP A 66 3.71 -13.09 3.98
CA ASP A 66 3.08 -13.92 5.03
C ASP A 66 1.66 -14.35 4.65
N LYS A 67 0.87 -13.44 4.09
CA LYS A 67 -0.46 -13.75 3.56
C LYS A 67 -0.41 -14.73 2.37
N MET A 68 0.53 -14.55 1.44
CA MET A 68 0.69 -15.45 0.30
C MET A 68 1.08 -16.88 0.73
N LEU A 69 1.89 -16.99 1.79
CA LEU A 69 2.30 -18.28 2.35
C LEU A 69 1.17 -18.95 3.13
N SER A 70 0.49 -18.21 4.02
CA SER A 70 -0.64 -18.75 4.80
C SER A 70 -1.81 -19.23 3.94
N GLN A 71 -1.96 -18.68 2.74
CA GLN A 71 -3.00 -19.07 1.78
C GLN A 71 -2.52 -20.10 0.75
N ASP A 72 -1.27 -20.58 0.83
CA ASP A 72 -0.64 -21.46 -0.17
C ASP A 72 -0.92 -21.05 -1.63
N LEU A 73 -0.82 -19.75 -1.91
CA LEU A 73 -1.29 -19.17 -3.17
C LEU A 73 -0.56 -19.77 -4.38
N VAL A 74 0.73 -20.11 -4.22
CA VAL A 74 1.52 -20.76 -5.28
C VAL A 74 1.05 -22.19 -5.54
N GLY A 75 0.71 -22.94 -4.49
CA GLY A 75 0.13 -24.28 -4.61
C GLY A 75 -1.21 -24.25 -5.32
N GLU A 76 -2.09 -23.33 -4.93
CA GLU A 76 -3.40 -23.14 -5.57
C GLU A 76 -3.27 -22.79 -7.06
N TYR A 77 -2.37 -21.88 -7.42
CA TYR A 77 -2.15 -21.55 -8.83
C TYR A 77 -1.59 -22.72 -9.63
N LYS A 78 -0.64 -23.49 -9.07
CA LYS A 78 -0.11 -24.68 -9.73
C LYS A 78 -1.22 -25.69 -10.00
N LYS A 79 -2.08 -25.94 -9.02
CA LYS A 79 -3.25 -26.81 -9.16
C LYS A 79 -4.17 -26.30 -10.27
N TYR A 80 -4.59 -25.04 -10.19
CA TYR A 80 -5.48 -24.42 -11.16
C TYR A 80 -4.98 -24.53 -12.61
N PHE A 81 -3.70 -24.21 -12.86
CA PHE A 81 -3.12 -24.30 -14.19
C PHE A 81 -2.83 -25.75 -14.65
N SER A 82 -2.71 -26.71 -13.72
CA SER A 82 -2.60 -28.12 -14.07
C SER A 82 -3.95 -28.73 -14.48
N GLU A 83 -5.04 -28.27 -13.87
CA GLU A 83 -6.42 -28.72 -14.16
C GLU A 83 -7.03 -28.01 -15.38
N SER A 84 -6.57 -26.80 -15.69
CA SER A 84 -7.04 -26.01 -16.85
C SER A 84 -6.37 -26.40 -18.17
N ARG A 85 -5.69 -27.55 -18.22
CA ARG A 85 -4.93 -28.05 -19.37
C ARG A 85 -5.59 -29.30 -19.93
#